data_AF-A0A3D2Z258-F1
#
_entry.id   AF-A0A3D2Z258-F1
#
_cell.length_a   1.000
_cell.length_b   1.000
_cell.length_c   1.000
_cell.angle_alpha   90.00
_cell.angle_beta   90.00
_cell.angle_gamma   90.00
#
_symmetry.space_group_name_H-M   'P 1'
#
loop_
_entity.id
_entity.type
_entity.pdbx_description
1 polymer ?
#
loop_
_entity_poly.entity_id
_entity_poly.type
_entity_poly.pdbx_seq_one_letter_code
_entity_poly.pdbx_strand_id
1 'polypeptide(L)' 'FFRCWTRKEAFMKATGQGVTYGLSSFSVNLAPGEAPDLLWLAAGNRMDWGLADADPDDDHAGAVCAAGRDWRTVYLTAQ' A
#
# COMPACT_ATOMS: atom_id res chain seq x y z
N PHE A 1 4.35 -4.07 -12.65
CA PHE A 1 4.45 -2.59 -12.57
C PHE A 1 3.32 -2.00 -11.73
N PHE A 2 2.05 -2.12 -12.14
CA PHE A 2 0.92 -1.45 -11.47
C PHE A 2 0.80 -1.72 -9.97
N ARG A 3 0.92 -2.97 -9.51
CA ARG A 3 0.94 -3.30 -8.07
C ARG A 3 2.05 -2.59 -7.28
N CYS A 4 3.23 -2.38 -7.87
CA CYS A 4 4.30 -1.61 -7.25
C CYS A 4 3.89 -0.16 -7.09
N TRP A 5 3.37 0.43 -8.17
CA TRP A 5 2.92 1.81 -8.16
C TRP A 5 1.79 2.04 -7.14
N THR A 6 0.72 1.24 -7.17
CA THR A 6 -0.45 1.45 -6.32
C THR A 6 -0.13 1.30 -4.85
N ARG A 7 0.71 0.32 -4.47
CA ARG A 7 1.22 0.17 -3.10
C ARG A 7 2.00 1.39 -2.64
N LYS A 8 2.91 1.89 -3.48
CA LYS A 8 3.72 3.07 -3.15
C LYS A 8 2.87 4.32 -3.03
N GLU A 9 1.94 4.51 -3.95
CA GLU A 9 1.02 5.63 -3.94
C GLU A 9 0.08 5.59 -2.73
N ALA A 10 -0.44 4.43 -2.36
CA ALA A 10 -1.29 4.26 -1.17
C ALA A 10 -0.56 4.70 0.11
N PHE A 11 0.69 4.29 0.30
CA PHE A 11 1.50 4.74 1.44
C PHE A 11 1.73 6.26 1.43
N MET A 12 2.16 6.82 0.28
CA MET A 12 2.38 8.27 0.17
C MET A 12 1.10 9.09 0.40
N LYS A 13 -0.07 8.56 0.02
CA LYS A 13 -1.38 9.17 0.30
C LYS A 13 -1.72 9.08 1.79
N ALA A 14 -1.47 7.93 2.42
CA ALA A 14 -1.76 7.72 3.83
C ALA A 14 -0.92 8.65 4.75
N THR A 15 0.32 8.96 4.37
CA THR A 15 1.18 9.90 5.11
C THR A 15 0.92 11.37 4.79
N GLY A 16 0.13 11.66 3.74
CA GLY A 16 -0.12 13.02 3.26
C GLY A 16 1.08 13.70 2.60
N GLN A 17 2.21 12.99 2.42
CA GLN A 17 3.43 13.59 1.86
C GLN A 17 3.46 13.55 0.33
N GLY A 18 2.66 12.69 -0.32
CA GLY A 18 2.62 12.59 -1.76
C GLY A 18 3.97 12.23 -2.39
N VAL A 19 4.17 12.58 -3.66
CA VAL A 19 5.37 12.22 -4.44
C VAL A 19 6.65 12.84 -3.87
N THR A 20 6.57 13.95 -3.14
CA THR A 20 7.73 14.63 -2.55
C THR A 20 8.41 13.82 -1.44
N TYR A 21 7.75 12.79 -0.90
CA TYR A 21 8.39 11.81 -0.01
C TYR A 21 9.59 11.11 -0.67
N GLY A 22 9.58 11.00 -1.99
CA GLY A 22 10.62 10.33 -2.77
C GLY A 22 10.39 8.82 -2.88
N LEU A 23 10.27 8.32 -4.10
CA LEU A 23 10.04 6.89 -4.37
C LEU A 23 11.23 6.00 -3.95
N SER A 24 12.41 6.56 -3.71
CA SER A 24 13.58 5.85 -3.20
C SER A 24 13.64 5.81 -1.67
N SER A 25 12.78 6.54 -0.97
CA SER A 25 12.78 6.66 0.50
C SER A 25 12.08 5.49 1.20
N PHE A 26 11.57 4.52 0.44
CA PHE A 26 10.92 3.33 0.95
C PHE A 26 10.79 2.23 -0.11
N SER A 27 10.52 1.01 0.34
CA SER A 27 10.26 -0.14 -0.53
C SER A 27 9.01 -0.90 -0.09
N VAL A 28 8.33 -1.49 -1.08
CA VAL A 28 7.15 -2.33 -0.90
C VAL A 28 7.50 -3.75 -1.34
N ASN A 29 6.88 -4.75 -0.72
CA ASN A 29 7.01 -6.13 -1.18
C ASN A 29 6.43 -6.26 -2.58
N LEU A 30 6.96 -7.15 -3.41
CA LEU A 30 6.43 -7.52 -4.74
C LEU A 30 6.62 -9.01 -5.05
N ALA A 31 7.12 -9.79 -4.10
CA ALA A 31 7.33 -11.21 -4.29
C ALA A 31 6.00 -11.90 -4.64
N PRO A 32 5.95 -12.72 -5.71
CA PRO A 32 4.77 -13.49 -6.06
C PRO A 32 4.35 -14.40 -4.90
N GLY A 33 3.07 -14.40 -4.56
CA GLY A 33 2.53 -15.23 -3.46
C GLY A 33 2.76 -14.68 -2.05
N GLU A 34 3.48 -13.58 -1.88
CA GLU A 34 3.65 -12.94 -0.57
C GLU A 34 2.65 -11.81 -0.33
N ALA A 35 2.34 -11.59 0.94
CA ALA A 35 1.43 -10.52 1.36
C ALA A 35 1.98 -9.12 0.99
N PRO A 36 1.11 -8.18 0.62
CA PRO A 36 1.49 -6.77 0.51
C PRO A 36 2.05 -6.25 1.84
N ASP A 37 3.23 -5.63 1.82
CA ASP A 37 3.79 -4.98 3.01
C ASP A 37 4.78 -3.88 2.61
N LEU A 38 5.08 -2.98 3.54
CA LEU A 38 6.26 -2.13 3.49
C LEU A 38 7.46 -2.95 3.97
N LEU A 39 8.55 -2.96 3.19
CA LEU A 39 9.77 -3.69 3.54
C LEU A 39 10.77 -2.79 4.26
N TRP A 40 10.84 -1.52 3.89
CA TRP A 40 11.77 -0.55 4.46
C TRP A 40 11.24 0.88 4.30
N LEU A 41 11.57 1.73 5.27
CA LEU A 41 11.33 3.18 5.27
C LEU A 41 12.63 3.91 5.65
N ALA A 42 12.90 5.04 5.00
CA ALA A 42 14.00 5.93 5.38
C ALA A 42 13.77 6.62 6.74
N ALA A 43 12.50 6.86 7.10
CA ALA A 43 12.10 7.51 8.34
C ALA A 43 10.79 6.91 8.88
N GLY A 44 10.69 6.81 10.21
CA GLY A 44 9.56 6.20 10.91
C GLY A 44 9.68 4.67 11.05
N ASN A 45 8.60 4.02 11.49
CA ASN A 45 8.54 2.58 11.63
C ASN A 45 7.52 1.99 10.66
N ARG A 46 7.97 1.07 9.80
CA ARG A 46 7.10 0.41 8.81
C ARG A 46 5.95 -0.37 9.45
N MET A 47 6.12 -0.83 10.69
CA MET A 47 5.11 -1.59 11.43
C MET A 47 3.93 -0.72 11.89
N ASP A 48 4.06 0.61 11.85
CA ASP A 48 2.97 1.54 12.17
C ASP A 48 1.92 1.60 11.05
N TRP A 49 2.17 0.92 9.92
CA TRP A 49 1.32 0.96 8.74
C TRP A 49 0.94 -0.45 8.31
N GLY A 50 -0.32 -0.62 7.96
CA GLY A 50 -0.83 -1.77 7.21
C GLY A 50 -0.88 -1.44 5.74
N LEU A 51 -0.72 -2.46 4.89
CA LEU A 51 -0.85 -2.34 3.44
C LEU A 51 -1.62 -3.55 2.92
N ALA A 52 -2.60 -3.30 2.05
CA ALA A 52 -3.34 -4.34 1.38
C ALA A 52 -3.47 -3.97 -0.11
N ASP A 53 -3.49 -4.98 -0.97
CA ASP A 53 -3.96 -4.77 -2.33
C ASP A 53 -5.48 -4.64 -2.32
N ALA A 54 -5.98 -3.85 -3.28
CA ALA A 54 -7.39 -3.73 -3.56
C ALA A 54 -7.58 -3.86 -5.07
N ASP A 55 -8.04 -5.01 -5.53
CA ASP A 55 -8.38 -5.29 -6.92
C ASP A 55 -9.89 -5.04 -7.10
N PRO A 56 -10.32 -3.87 -7.61
CA PRO A 56 -11.74 -3.56 -7.80
C PRO A 56 -12.38 -4.39 -8.92
N ASP A 57 -11.57 -4.82 -9.89
CA ASP A 57 -11.93 -5.71 -11.00
C ASP A 57 -10.67 -6.41 -11.54
N ASP A 58 -10.80 -7.22 -12.59
CA ASP A 58 -9.72 -8.04 -13.15
C ASP A 58 -8.66 -7.22 -13.94
N ASP A 59 -8.96 -5.97 -14.31
CA ASP A 59 -8.11 -5.14 -15.18
C ASP A 59 -7.39 -4.00 -14.42
N HIS A 60 -7.79 -3.73 -13.19
CA HIS A 60 -7.23 -2.64 -12.38
C HIS A 60 -6.55 -3.14 -11.11
N ALA A 61 -5.35 -2.62 -10.85
CA ALA A 61 -4.70 -2.76 -9.57
C ALA A 61 -5.01 -1.55 -8.68
N GLY A 62 -5.23 -1.81 -7.40
CA GLY A 62 -5.33 -0.80 -6.36
C GLY A 62 -4.63 -1.25 -5.08
N ALA A 63 -4.50 -0.35 -4.12
CA ALA A 63 -3.97 -0.65 -2.80
C ALA A 63 -4.53 0.31 -1.76
N VAL A 64 -4.62 -0.17 -0.52
CA VAL A 64 -5.02 0.61 0.66
C VAL A 64 -3.88 0.58 1.65
N CYS A 65 -3.54 1.75 2.20
CA CYS A 65 -2.59 1.89 3.28
C CYS A 65 -3.25 2.71 4.40
N ALA A 66 -3.10 2.26 5.64
CA ALA A 66 -3.66 2.93 6.81
C ALA A 66 -2.76 2.72 8.02
N ALA A 67 -2.89 3.60 9.01
CA ALA A 67 -2.17 3.46 10.28
C ALA A 67 -2.69 2.23 11.04
N GLY A 68 -1.76 1.53 11.71
CA GLY A 68 -2.02 0.25 12.34
C GLY A 68 -2.20 -0.89 11.34
N ARG A 69 -2.26 -2.12 11.86
CA ARG A 69 -2.32 -3.35 11.07
C ARG A 69 -3.53 -4.22 11.41
N ASP A 70 -4.31 -3.83 12.40
CA ASP A 70 -5.52 -4.53 12.85
C ASP A 70 -6.75 -4.07 12.06
N TRP A 71 -6.71 -4.31 10.75
CA TRP A 71 -7.80 -4.01 9.84
C TRP A 71 -7.75 -4.96 8.64
N ARG A 72 -8.86 -5.04 7.90
CA ARG A 72 -8.93 -5.72 6.61
C ARG A 72 -9.75 -4.90 5.63
N THR A 73 -9.41 -5.00 4.35
CA THR A 73 -10.26 -4.47 3.27
C THR A 73 -11.53 -5.30 3.17
N VAL A 74 -12.65 -4.62 2.94
CA VAL A 74 -13.94 -5.24 2.62
C VAL A 74 -14.52 -4.52 1.41
N TYR A 75 -15.01 -5.29 0.45
CA TYR A 75 -15.74 -4.75 -0.70
C TYR A 75 -17.22 -4.75 -0.36
N LEU A 76 -17.82 -3.57 -0.42
CA LEU A 76 -19.26 -3.41 -0.26
C LEU A 76 -19.87 -3.32 -1.65
N THR A 77 -20.77 -4.23 -1.99
CA THR A 77 -21.62 -4.07 -3.17
C THR A 77 -22.87 -3.30 -2.75
N ALA A 78 -23.22 -2.26 -3.49
CA ALA A 78 -24.54 -1.64 -3.36
C ALA A 78 -25.59 -2.64 -3.90
N GLN A 79 -26.64 -2.88 -3.13
CA GLN A 79 -27.82 -3.63 -3.59
C GLN A 79 -28.70 -2.77 -4.49
#